data_AF-A0A8R1IM21-F1
#
_entry.id   AF-A0A8R1IM21-F1
#
_cell.length_a   1.000
_cell.length_b   1.000
_cell.length_c   1.000
_cell.angle_alpha   90.00
_cell.angle_beta   90.00
_cell.angle_gamma   90.00
#
_symmetry.space_group_name_H-M   'P 1'
#
loop_
_entity.id
_entity.type
_entity.pdbx_description
1 polymer ?
#
loop_
_entity_poly.entity_id
_entity_poly.type
_entity_poly.pdbx_seq_one_letter_code
_entity_poly.pdbx_strand_id
1 'polypeptide(L)'
;MEDNESGVTKVEMPLDVMDGTRTSVTKGSELSIEERHMSVKQRRKLWKNFARFVDTAEKVEKLVMEKLLSVQRCTLRQREMIVGPIEEFRKELWERFEEIGRDKWSRAVLRLMREQDLETVEELRELCEQGGPGDRSSKRGSCENHQNELIRLKAENERLEARIRECEAEKLRAEKLLRPFYSKRPGS
;
A
#
# COMPACT_ATOMS: atom_id res chain seq x y z
N MET A 1 -77.68 23.63 -0.29
CA MET A 1 -77.41 24.41 -1.52
C MET A 1 -77.54 25.86 -1.11
N GLU A 2 -76.50 26.64 -0.91
CA GLU A 2 -75.09 26.49 -1.27
C GLU A 2 -74.22 27.11 -0.16
N ASP A 3 -73.04 26.51 -0.02
CA ASP A 3 -71.92 26.91 0.80
C ASP A 3 -71.31 28.23 0.30
N ASN A 4 -70.69 29.02 1.17
CA ASN A 4 -69.55 29.81 0.74
C ASN A 4 -68.51 29.95 1.86
N GLU A 5 -67.30 29.49 1.53
CA GLU A 5 -66.17 29.21 2.39
C GLU A 5 -65.57 30.45 3.05
N SER A 6 -65.24 30.29 4.34
CA SER A 6 -64.37 31.17 5.10
C SER A 6 -62.96 31.16 4.53
N GLY A 7 -62.43 32.36 4.26
CA GLY A 7 -61.12 32.59 3.67
C GLY A 7 -59.97 31.91 4.42
N VAL A 8 -59.23 31.07 3.69
CA VAL A 8 -57.85 30.70 4.02
C VAL A 8 -56.95 31.69 3.28
N THR A 9 -56.42 32.68 4.00
CA THR A 9 -55.34 33.51 3.49
C THR A 9 -54.07 32.66 3.40
N LYS A 10 -53.74 32.22 2.19
CA LYS A 10 -52.43 31.69 1.82
C LYS A 10 -51.41 32.84 1.95
N VAL A 11 -50.61 32.82 3.00
CA VAL A 11 -49.44 33.71 3.09
C VAL A 11 -48.34 33.06 2.26
N GLU A 12 -48.25 33.45 0.99
CA GLU A 12 -47.09 33.16 0.15
C GLU A 12 -45.95 34.06 0.61
N MET A 13 -44.93 33.47 1.22
CA MET A 13 -43.67 34.17 1.50
C MET A 13 -42.81 34.16 0.22
N PRO A 14 -42.45 35.32 -0.34
CA PRO A 14 -41.51 35.36 -1.45
C PRO A 14 -40.12 34.95 -0.94
N LEU A 15 -39.56 33.89 -1.53
CA LEU A 15 -38.16 33.53 -1.37
C LEU A 15 -37.34 34.54 -2.19
N ASP A 16 -36.76 35.52 -1.51
CA ASP A 16 -35.75 36.39 -2.11
C ASP A 16 -34.54 35.53 -2.53
N VAL A 17 -34.38 35.43 -3.85
CA VAL A 17 -33.20 34.89 -4.51
C VAL A 17 -32.06 35.87 -4.27
N MET A 18 -31.20 35.57 -3.29
CA MET A 18 -29.93 36.27 -3.14
C MET A 18 -28.93 35.69 -4.15
N ASP A 19 -28.82 36.34 -5.31
CA ASP A 19 -27.63 36.31 -6.16
C ASP A 19 -26.53 37.15 -5.49
N GLY A 20 -25.34 36.58 -5.32
CA GLY A 20 -24.31 37.18 -4.47
C GLY A 20 -23.05 36.37 -4.32
N THR A 21 -22.48 35.96 -5.44
CA THR A 21 -21.08 35.56 -5.66
C THR A 21 -20.08 36.10 -4.61
N ARG A 22 -19.62 35.23 -3.70
CA ARG A 22 -18.21 35.05 -3.22
C ARG A 22 -18.16 34.42 -1.82
N THR A 23 -18.19 33.10 -1.79
CA THR A 23 -17.27 32.34 -0.93
C THR A 23 -16.81 31.16 -1.76
N SER A 24 -15.51 30.89 -1.73
CA SER A 24 -14.85 29.86 -2.51
C SER A 24 -15.57 28.53 -2.32
N VAL A 25 -16.40 28.19 -3.30
CA VAL A 25 -16.76 26.82 -3.59
C VAL A 25 -15.42 26.13 -3.80
N THR A 26 -14.90 25.53 -2.73
CA THR A 26 -13.99 24.40 -2.90
C THR A 26 -14.90 23.41 -3.60
N LYS A 27 -14.91 23.45 -4.94
CA LYS A 27 -15.48 22.39 -5.74
C LYS A 27 -14.77 21.17 -5.19
N GLY A 28 -15.50 20.39 -4.40
CA GLY A 28 -15.13 19.04 -4.08
C GLY A 28 -15.02 18.38 -5.43
N SER A 29 -13.83 18.47 -6.01
CA SER A 29 -13.48 17.66 -7.16
C SER A 29 -13.55 16.26 -6.58
N GLU A 30 -14.68 15.60 -6.82
CA GLU A 30 -14.82 14.15 -6.93
C GLU A 30 -13.90 13.65 -8.06
N LEU A 31 -12.64 14.06 -8.01
CA LEU A 31 -11.59 13.17 -8.45
C LEU A 31 -11.68 12.04 -7.46
N SER A 32 -11.93 10.84 -7.97
CA SER A 32 -11.80 9.61 -7.20
C SER A 32 -10.56 9.74 -6.30
N ILE A 33 -10.67 9.37 -5.03
CA ILE A 33 -9.54 9.49 -4.09
C ILE A 33 -8.30 8.76 -4.67
N GLU A 34 -8.54 7.79 -5.55
CA GLU A 34 -7.59 7.08 -6.40
C GLU A 34 -6.76 7.97 -7.35
N GLU A 35 -7.23 9.12 -7.83
CA GLU A 35 -6.57 9.90 -8.90
C GLU A 35 -5.68 11.07 -8.43
N ARG A 36 -5.68 11.41 -7.14
CA ARG A 36 -4.72 12.40 -6.64
C ARG A 36 -3.36 11.76 -6.44
N HIS A 37 -2.46 11.95 -7.40
CA HIS A 37 -1.03 11.78 -7.17
C HIS A 37 -0.60 12.65 -5.98
N MET A 38 -0.33 12.00 -4.85
CA MET A 38 0.10 12.62 -3.61
C MET A 38 1.44 12.04 -3.21
N SER A 39 2.34 12.90 -2.75
CA SER A 39 3.61 12.44 -2.21
C SER A 39 3.45 11.61 -0.95
N VAL A 40 4.39 10.70 -0.67
CA VAL A 40 4.46 9.96 0.61
C VAL A 40 4.40 10.92 1.80
N LYS A 41 5.01 12.10 1.69
CA LYS A 41 4.96 13.14 2.72
C LYS A 41 3.53 13.68 2.93
N GLN A 42 2.79 13.95 1.85
CA GLN A 42 1.40 14.39 1.93
C GLN A 42 0.50 13.28 2.50
N ARG A 43 0.63 12.04 2.02
CA ARG A 43 -0.12 10.88 2.53
C ARG A 43 0.11 10.68 4.03
N ARG A 44 1.35 10.79 4.50
CA ARG A 44 1.70 10.73 5.93
C ARG A 44 1.02 11.84 6.74
N LYS A 45 0.97 13.06 6.20
CA LYS A 45 0.32 14.19 6.89
C LYS A 45 -1.18 13.97 7.01
N LEU A 46 -1.84 13.46 5.97
CA LEU A 46 -3.27 13.13 6.00
C LEU A 46 -3.59 12.10 7.08
N TRP A 47 -2.87 10.96 7.10
CA TRP A 47 -3.06 9.93 8.12
C TRP A 47 -2.84 10.46 9.54
N LYS A 48 -1.80 11.27 9.75
CA LYS A 48 -1.54 11.89 11.08
C LYS A 48 -2.65 12.85 11.50
N ASN A 49 -3.25 13.57 10.55
CA ASN A 49 -4.35 14.49 10.83
C ASN A 49 -5.65 13.72 11.10
N PHE A 50 -5.90 12.64 10.36
CA PHE A 50 -7.05 11.76 10.58
C PHE A 50 -7.00 11.10 11.96
N ALA A 51 -5.85 10.52 12.36
CA ALA A 51 -5.68 9.95 13.70
C ALA A 51 -5.99 10.97 14.80
N ARG A 52 -5.49 12.21 14.66
CA ARG A 52 -5.77 13.31 15.59
C ARG A 52 -7.24 13.74 15.60
N PHE A 53 -7.90 13.68 14.45
CA PHE A 53 -9.33 13.96 14.35
C PHE A 53 -10.13 12.93 15.16
N VAL A 54 -9.86 11.63 14.97
CA VAL A 54 -10.50 10.55 15.74
C VAL A 54 -10.25 10.73 17.24
N ASP A 55 -9.01 11.01 17.65
CA ASP A 55 -8.66 11.26 19.07
C ASP A 55 -9.35 12.48 19.68
N THR A 56 -9.79 13.43 18.84
CA THR A 56 -10.43 14.68 19.28
C THR A 56 -11.96 14.58 19.27
N ALA A 57 -12.55 13.58 18.61
CA ALA A 57 -13.99 13.44 18.47
C ALA A 57 -14.73 13.38 19.82
N GLU A 58 -14.15 12.73 20.84
CA GLU A 58 -14.70 12.73 22.19
C GLU A 58 -14.80 14.12 22.83
N LYS A 59 -13.84 15.01 22.52
CA LYS A 59 -13.87 16.38 23.02
C LYS A 59 -15.01 17.17 22.39
N VAL A 60 -15.35 16.89 21.13
CA VAL A 60 -16.48 17.53 20.45
C VAL A 60 -17.80 17.13 21.11
N GLU A 61 -18.00 15.84 21.39
CA GLU A 61 -19.18 15.35 22.11
C GLU A 61 -19.34 16.07 23.46
N LYS A 62 -18.27 16.13 24.26
CA LYS A 62 -18.26 16.80 25.56
C LYS A 62 -18.57 18.29 25.45
N LEU A 63 -17.95 18.97 24.48
CA LEU A 63 -18.13 20.41 24.27
C LEU A 63 -19.58 20.74 23.88
N VAL A 64 -20.20 19.92 23.03
CA VAL A 64 -21.61 20.10 22.65
C VAL A 64 -22.50 19.95 23.88
N MET A 65 -22.29 18.91 24.70
CA MET A 65 -23.06 18.72 25.93
C MET A 65 -22.88 19.89 26.92
N GLU A 66 -21.66 20.37 27.12
CA GLU A 66 -21.36 21.52 27.99
C GLU A 66 -22.05 22.81 27.49
N LYS A 67 -22.05 23.05 26.18
CA LYS A 67 -22.73 24.22 25.59
C LYS A 67 -24.25 24.14 25.75
N LEU A 68 -24.83 22.95 25.59
CA LEU A 68 -26.26 22.73 25.84
C LEU A 68 -26.63 22.90 27.33
N LEU A 69 -25.72 22.59 28.25
CA LEU A 69 -25.91 22.81 29.68
C LEU A 69 -25.80 24.30 30.06
N SER A 70 -24.89 25.04 29.41
CA SER A 70 -24.53 26.41 29.81
C SER A 70 -25.36 27.51 29.12
N VAL A 71 -25.74 27.32 27.85
CA VAL A 71 -26.31 28.42 27.04
C VAL A 71 -27.81 28.27 26.83
N GLN A 72 -28.36 27.06 26.96
CA GLN A 72 -29.71 26.76 26.49
C GLN A 72 -30.58 26.09 27.56
N ARG A 73 -31.81 26.59 27.72
CA ARG A 73 -32.87 25.89 28.46
C ARG A 73 -33.41 24.76 27.59
N CYS A 74 -32.72 23.62 27.58
CA CYS A 74 -33.18 22.39 26.94
C CYS A 74 -33.49 21.30 27.95
N THR A 75 -34.53 20.51 27.68
CA THR A 75 -34.89 19.33 28.47
C THR A 75 -33.85 18.22 28.26
N LEU A 76 -33.83 17.23 29.16
CA LEU A 76 -32.97 16.05 29.01
C LEU A 76 -33.17 15.37 27.65
N ARG A 77 -34.42 15.15 27.26
CA ARG A 77 -34.78 14.53 25.97
C ARG A 77 -34.23 15.30 24.77
N GLN A 78 -34.30 16.64 24.78
CA GLN A 78 -33.74 17.45 23.70
C GLN A 78 -32.22 17.35 23.62
N ARG A 79 -31.54 17.25 24.77
CA ARG A 79 -30.09 17.06 24.81
C ARG A 79 -29.69 15.70 24.27
N GLU A 80 -30.39 14.65 24.68
CA GLU A 80 -30.18 13.28 24.17
C GLU A 80 -30.40 13.21 22.66
N MET A 81 -31.43 13.87 22.13
CA MET A 81 -31.67 13.91 20.68
C MET A 81 -30.55 14.59 19.88
N ILE A 82 -29.80 15.51 20.50
CA ILE A 82 -28.69 16.22 19.84
C ILE A 82 -27.36 15.46 20.05
N VAL A 83 -27.08 15.03 21.29
CA VAL A 83 -25.80 14.42 21.66
C VAL A 83 -25.75 12.94 21.30
N GLY A 84 -26.87 12.22 21.36
CA GLY A 84 -26.95 10.78 21.08
C GLY A 84 -26.35 10.39 19.73
N PRO A 85 -26.75 11.04 18.61
CA PRO A 85 -26.15 10.77 17.30
C PRO A 85 -24.64 11.06 17.23
N ILE A 86 -24.16 12.06 17.98
CA ILE A 86 -22.73 12.42 18.04
C ILE A 86 -21.95 11.34 18.79
N GLU A 87 -22.49 10.87 19.91
CA GLU A 87 -21.89 9.79 20.70
C GLU A 87 -21.82 8.49 19.89
N GLU A 88 -22.90 8.13 19.20
CA GLU A 88 -22.96 6.95 18.34
C GLU A 88 -21.94 7.04 17.19
N PHE A 89 -21.90 8.17 16.47
CA PHE A 89 -20.92 8.40 15.43
C PHE A 89 -19.48 8.33 15.95
N ARG A 90 -19.20 8.93 17.11
CA ARG A 90 -17.86 8.87 17.72
C ARG A 90 -17.46 7.43 18.03
N LYS A 91 -18.36 6.64 18.63
CA LYS A 91 -18.09 5.23 18.95
C LYS A 91 -17.79 4.43 17.69
N GLU A 92 -18.65 4.51 16.68
CA GLU A 92 -18.45 3.82 15.42
C GLU A 92 -17.15 4.26 14.74
N LEU A 93 -16.87 5.57 14.67
CA LEU A 93 -15.64 6.10 14.10
C LEU A 93 -14.40 5.53 14.79
N TRP A 94 -14.41 5.43 16.12
CA TRP A 94 -13.30 4.89 16.89
C TRP A 94 -13.15 3.38 16.70
N GLU A 95 -14.26 2.64 16.71
CA GLU A 95 -14.27 1.18 16.50
C GLU A 95 -13.73 0.82 15.11
N ARG A 96 -14.19 1.51 14.06
CA ARG A 96 -13.66 1.35 12.71
C ARG A 96 -12.18 1.71 12.62
N PHE A 97 -11.76 2.76 13.31
CA PHE A 97 -10.35 3.14 13.34
C PHE A 97 -9.48 2.09 14.06
N GLU A 98 -9.98 1.44 15.10
CA GLU A 98 -9.30 0.31 15.74
C GLU A 98 -9.30 -0.96 14.88
N GLU A 99 -10.42 -1.27 14.21
CA GLU A 99 -10.56 -2.43 13.32
C GLU A 99 -9.45 -2.46 12.25
N ILE A 100 -9.12 -1.28 11.68
CA ILE A 100 -8.04 -1.15 10.68
C ILE A 100 -6.64 -1.06 11.31
N GLY A 101 -6.51 -1.27 12.62
CA GLY A 101 -5.23 -1.20 13.35
C GLY A 101 -4.71 0.22 13.54
N ARG A 102 -5.62 1.20 13.59
CA ARG A 102 -5.34 2.64 13.67
C ARG A 102 -4.43 3.07 12.52
N ASP A 103 -3.30 3.70 12.85
CA ASP A 103 -2.30 4.11 11.88
C ASP A 103 -1.01 3.27 11.95
N LYS A 104 -1.05 2.09 12.59
CA LYS A 104 0.12 1.18 12.64
C LYS A 104 0.53 0.74 11.24
N TRP A 105 -0.40 0.20 10.46
CA TRP A 105 -0.17 -0.26 9.09
C TRP A 105 0.23 0.89 8.17
N SER A 106 -0.54 1.98 8.16
CA SER A 106 -0.27 3.16 7.33
C SER A 106 1.11 3.75 7.63
N ARG A 107 1.54 3.81 8.90
CA ARG A 107 2.90 4.27 9.27
C ARG A 107 3.99 3.31 8.79
N ALA A 108 3.78 2.01 8.88
CA ALA A 108 4.75 1.00 8.46
C ALA A 108 4.96 1.06 6.94
N VAL A 109 3.87 1.07 6.17
CA VAL A 109 3.88 1.17 4.70
C VAL A 109 4.55 2.47 4.24
N LEU A 110 4.12 3.62 4.75
CA LEU A 110 4.73 4.91 4.39
C LEU A 110 6.19 5.02 4.83
N ARG A 111 6.58 4.28 5.88
CA ARG A 111 7.97 4.20 6.29
C ARG A 111 8.80 3.44 5.27
N LEU A 112 8.33 2.26 4.88
CA LEU A 112 8.98 1.41 3.88
C LEU A 112 9.10 2.14 2.53
N MET A 113 8.02 2.78 2.07
CA MET A 113 8.05 3.56 0.83
C MET A 113 9.13 4.65 0.86
N ARG A 114 9.24 5.39 1.98
CA ARG A 114 10.30 6.41 2.15
C ARG A 114 11.70 5.80 2.15
N GLU A 115 11.89 4.67 2.83
CA GLU A 115 13.19 3.98 2.91
C GLU A 115 13.63 3.39 1.57
N GLN A 116 12.67 3.03 0.73
CA GLN A 116 12.91 2.48 -0.60
C GLN A 116 12.80 3.51 -1.73
N ASP A 117 12.61 4.79 -1.39
CA ASP A 117 12.42 5.91 -2.33
C ASP A 117 11.28 5.67 -3.35
N LEU A 118 10.15 5.17 -2.85
CA LEU A 118 8.93 4.91 -3.64
C LEU A 118 7.90 6.00 -3.37
N GLU A 119 7.20 6.42 -4.41
CA GLU A 119 6.16 7.43 -4.35
C GLU A 119 4.75 6.85 -4.62
N THR A 120 4.62 5.63 -5.14
CA THR A 120 3.32 5.00 -5.43
C THR A 120 3.16 3.61 -4.80
N VAL A 121 1.90 3.16 -4.65
CA VAL A 121 1.61 1.83 -4.09
C VAL A 121 1.90 0.74 -5.12
N GLU A 122 1.82 1.09 -6.40
CA GLU A 122 2.19 0.27 -7.55
C GLU A 122 3.68 -0.06 -7.51
N GLU A 123 4.55 0.93 -7.30
CA GLU A 123 5.99 0.72 -7.11
C GLU A 123 6.30 -0.18 -5.91
N LEU A 124 5.53 -0.03 -4.82
CA LEU A 124 5.65 -0.90 -3.65
C LEU A 124 5.21 -2.34 -3.95
N ARG A 125 4.14 -2.51 -4.72
CA ARG A 125 3.65 -3.83 -5.15
C ARG A 125 4.69 -4.53 -6.03
N GLU A 126 5.22 -3.84 -7.03
CA GLU A 126 6.28 -4.37 -7.90
C GLU A 126 7.51 -4.79 -7.08
N LEU A 127 7.91 -3.98 -6.09
CA LEU A 127 9.02 -4.30 -5.21
C LEU A 127 8.75 -5.57 -4.38
N CYS A 128 7.53 -5.76 -3.89
CA CYS A 128 7.13 -6.98 -3.20
C CYS A 128 7.15 -8.21 -4.13
N GLU A 129 6.66 -8.08 -5.36
CA GLU A 129 6.65 -9.14 -6.37
C GLU A 129 8.06 -9.55 -6.82
N GLN A 130 9.02 -8.61 -6.81
CA GLN A 130 10.43 -8.86 -7.15
C GLN A 130 11.24 -9.55 -6.03
N GLY A 131 10.58 -10.00 -4.95
CA GLY A 131 11.22 -10.69 -3.81
C GLY A 131 11.43 -9.81 -2.57
N GLY A 132 10.75 -8.65 -2.52
CA GLY A 132 10.77 -7.73 -1.38
C GLY A 132 12.04 -6.89 -1.28
N PRO A 133 12.18 -6.09 -0.20
CA PRO A 133 13.34 -5.21 0.04
C PRO A 133 14.65 -5.96 0.37
N GLY A 134 14.66 -7.30 0.23
CA GLY A 134 15.85 -8.12 0.39
C GLY A 134 16.88 -7.76 -0.68
N ASP A 135 17.94 -7.06 -0.24
CA ASP A 135 19.24 -7.03 -0.88
C ASP A 135 19.33 -6.42 -2.29
N ARG A 136 18.89 -5.16 -2.44
CA ARG A 136 19.46 -4.32 -3.53
C ARG A 136 20.94 -4.02 -3.33
N SER A 137 21.46 -4.08 -2.09
CA SER A 137 22.90 -3.95 -1.80
C SER A 137 23.68 -5.23 -2.14
N SER A 138 23.11 -6.43 -1.89
CA SER A 138 23.80 -7.69 -2.22
C SER A 138 23.61 -8.13 -3.67
N LYS A 139 22.59 -7.64 -4.42
CA LYS A 139 22.42 -8.01 -5.84
C LYS A 139 23.58 -7.57 -6.73
N ARG A 140 24.28 -6.47 -6.44
CA ARG A 140 25.46 -6.04 -7.22
C ARG A 140 26.67 -6.95 -6.97
N GLY A 141 27.03 -7.16 -5.69
CA GLY A 141 28.16 -8.02 -5.33
C GLY A 141 27.91 -9.52 -5.55
N SER A 142 26.67 -10.00 -5.40
CA SER A 142 26.30 -11.39 -5.65
C SER A 142 26.27 -11.72 -7.15
N CYS A 143 25.81 -10.79 -8.00
CA CYS A 143 25.83 -10.98 -9.45
C CYS A 143 27.25 -11.00 -10.03
N GLU A 144 28.14 -10.13 -9.55
CA GLU A 144 29.57 -10.16 -9.92
C GLU A 144 30.25 -11.45 -9.45
N ASN A 145 29.94 -11.93 -8.24
CA ASN A 145 30.43 -13.23 -7.76
C ASN A 145 29.91 -14.40 -8.62
N HIS A 146 28.63 -14.39 -8.99
CA HIS A 146 28.03 -15.44 -9.83
C HIS A 146 28.64 -15.46 -11.23
N GLN A 147 28.86 -14.29 -11.84
CA GLN A 147 29.47 -14.19 -13.15
C GLN A 147 30.92 -14.69 -13.13
N ASN A 148 31.69 -14.33 -12.09
CA ASN A 148 33.06 -14.81 -11.90
C ASN A 148 33.12 -16.32 -11.67
N GLU A 149 32.16 -16.87 -10.92
CA GLU A 149 32.05 -18.31 -10.68
C GLU A 149 31.68 -19.08 -11.95
N LEU A 150 30.77 -18.55 -12.77
CA LEU A 150 30.46 -19.10 -14.09
C LEU A 150 31.67 -19.09 -15.03
N ILE A 151 32.45 -18.01 -15.05
CA ILE A 151 33.69 -17.93 -15.85
C ILE A 151 34.71 -18.98 -15.39
N ARG A 152 34.90 -19.11 -14.07
CA ARG A 152 35.81 -20.11 -13.49
C ARG A 152 35.37 -21.54 -13.84
N LEU A 153 34.10 -21.86 -13.63
CA LEU A 153 33.53 -23.19 -13.93
C LEU A 153 33.65 -23.52 -15.42
N LYS A 154 33.44 -22.54 -16.30
CA LYS A 154 33.59 -22.72 -17.74
C LYS A 154 35.04 -23.04 -18.13
N ALA A 155 36.01 -22.30 -17.58
CA ALA A 155 37.43 -22.56 -17.82
C ALA A 155 37.88 -23.92 -17.26
N GLU A 156 37.35 -24.32 -16.10
CA GLU A 156 37.63 -25.63 -15.50
C GLU A 156 37.02 -26.77 -16.32
N ASN A 157 35.82 -26.58 -16.87
CA ASN A 157 35.18 -27.55 -17.74
C ASN A 157 35.97 -27.75 -19.04
N GLU A 158 36.39 -26.66 -19.70
CA GLU A 158 37.25 -26.73 -20.90
C GLU A 158 38.57 -27.46 -20.63
N ARG A 159 39.18 -27.23 -19.46
CA ARG A 159 40.40 -27.93 -19.03
C ARG A 159 40.15 -29.42 -18.82
N LEU A 160 39.03 -29.80 -18.20
CA LEU A 160 38.67 -31.21 -17.99
C LEU A 160 38.37 -31.92 -19.30
N GLU A 161 37.65 -31.28 -20.22
CA GLU A 161 37.38 -31.81 -21.55
C GLU A 161 38.68 -32.04 -22.36
N ALA A 162 39.67 -31.15 -22.24
CA ALA A 162 40.96 -31.35 -22.88
C ALA A 162 41.71 -32.57 -22.30
N ARG A 163 41.69 -32.74 -20.97
CA ARG A 163 42.29 -33.91 -20.31
C ARG A 163 41.60 -35.21 -20.68
N ILE A 164 40.28 -35.20 -20.82
CA ILE A 164 39.51 -36.37 -21.27
C ILE A 164 39.95 -36.75 -22.68
N ARG A 165 40.01 -35.80 -23.62
CA ARG A 165 40.47 -36.03 -24.99
C ARG A 165 41.89 -36.59 -25.06
N GLU A 166 42.81 -36.07 -24.24
CA GLU A 166 44.17 -36.58 -24.16
C GLU A 166 44.22 -38.02 -23.62
N CYS A 167 43.46 -38.30 -22.57
CA CYS A 167 43.35 -39.64 -22.00
C CYS A 167 42.75 -40.65 -23.00
N GLU A 168 41.73 -40.25 -23.75
CA GLU A 168 41.15 -41.06 -24.82
C GLU A 168 42.14 -41.33 -25.96
N ALA A 169 42.94 -40.33 -26.35
CA ALA A 169 43.98 -40.49 -27.36
C ALA A 169 45.11 -41.42 -26.88
N GLU A 170 45.49 -41.33 -25.61
CA GLU A 170 46.48 -42.23 -25.00
C GLU A 170 45.96 -43.67 -24.90
N LYS A 171 44.71 -43.84 -24.46
CA LYS A 171 44.03 -45.14 -24.45
C LYS A 171 44.01 -45.78 -25.83
N LEU A 172 43.66 -45.00 -26.87
CA LEU A 172 43.64 -45.50 -28.25
C LEU A 172 45.05 -45.88 -28.75
N ARG A 173 46.09 -45.12 -28.37
CA ARG A 173 47.48 -45.46 -28.68
C ARG A 173 47.91 -46.76 -28.01
N ALA A 174 47.62 -46.91 -26.71
CA ALA A 174 47.90 -48.13 -25.97
C ALA A 174 47.14 -49.35 -26.54
N GLU A 175 45.86 -49.18 -26.90
CA GLU A 175 45.05 -50.23 -27.51
C GLU A 175 45.62 -50.68 -28.87
N LYS A 176 46.05 -49.74 -29.71
CA LYS A 176 46.74 -50.06 -30.99
C LYS A 176 48.05 -50.80 -30.77
N LEU A 177 48.83 -50.44 -29.75
CA LEU A 177 50.08 -51.12 -29.40
C LEU A 177 49.86 -52.54 -28.86
N LEU A 178 48.76 -52.77 -28.14
CA LEU A 178 48.41 -54.09 -27.59
C LEU A 178 47.70 -55.00 -28.59
N ARG A 179 47.05 -54.45 -29.64
CA ARG A 179 46.34 -55.21 -30.68
C ARG A 179 47.17 -56.37 -31.28
N PRO A 180 48.46 -56.23 -31.63
CA PRO A 180 49.28 -57.34 -32.13
C PRO A 180 49.54 -58.46 -31.10
N PHE A 181 49.57 -58.14 -29.80
CA PHE A 181 49.77 -59.11 -28.73
C PHE A 181 48.51 -59.96 -28.48
N TYR A 182 47.33 -59.39 -28.73
CA TYR A 182 46.07 -60.13 -28.67
C TYR A 182 45.78 -60.94 -29.95
N SER A 183 46.38 -60.59 -31.09
CA SER A 183 46.26 -61.37 -32.35
C SER A 183 47.28 -62.50 -32.49
N LYS A 184 48.38 -62.48 -31.73
CA LYS A 184 49.39 -63.56 -31.66
C LYS A 184 49.26 -64.37 -30.36
N ARG A 185 48.06 -64.83 -30.03
CA ARG A 185 47.91 -65.98 -29.14
C ARG A 185 47.88 -67.23 -30.04
N PRO A 186 49.01 -67.91 -30.31
CA PRO A 186 48.97 -69.23 -30.92
C PRO A 186 48.19 -70.17 -30.00
N GLY A 187 47.37 -71.01 -30.62
CA GLY A 187 46.48 -71.95 -29.94
C GLY A 187 47.20 -72.81 -28.91
N SER A 188 46.43 -73.16 -27.87
CA SER A 188 46.62 -74.40 -27.13
C SER A 188 46.51 -75.61 -28.03
#